data_AF-A0A438NJT6-F1
#
_entry.id   AF-A0A438NJT6-F1
#
_cell.length_a   1.000
_cell.length_b   1.000
_cell.length_c   1.000
_cell.angle_alpha   90.00
_cell.angle_beta   90.00
_cell.angle_gamma   90.00
#
_symmetry.space_group_name_H-M   'P 1'
#
loop_
_entity.id
_entity.type
_entity.pdbx_description
1 polymer ?
#
loop_
_entity_poly.entity_id
_entity_poly.type
_entity_poly.pdbx_seq_one_letter_code
_entity_poly.pdbx_strand_id
1 'polypeptide(L)'
;MVQPSPRLLARLRFSTKQVARGFYRGTGSGSMGAHTEKGKYIIDFRKTRHYNVPSLEDFRLTPFVSLDIDKLAEKRRYFIDGTPILKDGSDGLKYLREWRAENKQEYEHRQYQEYQQSQEYLNSQESASQQSPEGVEIDQSPSAQASKP
;
A
#
# COMPACT_ATOMS: atom_id res chain seq x y z
N MET A 1 -16.74 -26.38 -37.04
CA MET A 1 -17.38 -25.60 -35.96
C MET A 1 -18.87 -25.92 -35.95
N VAL A 2 -19.41 -26.37 -34.83
CA VAL A 2 -20.84 -26.70 -34.70
C VAL A 2 -21.63 -25.40 -34.55
N GLN A 3 -22.53 -25.12 -35.50
CA GLN A 3 -23.49 -24.02 -35.40
C GLN A 3 -24.67 -24.50 -34.54
N PRO A 4 -24.94 -23.86 -33.39
CA PRO A 4 -26.05 -24.27 -32.52
C PRO A 4 -27.41 -24.02 -33.20
N SER A 5 -28.41 -24.84 -32.85
CA SER A 5 -29.75 -24.70 -33.42
C SER A 5 -30.38 -23.34 -33.06
N PRO A 6 -31.29 -22.80 -33.88
CA PRO A 6 -31.94 -21.51 -33.61
C PRO A 6 -32.64 -21.45 -32.23
N ARG A 7 -33.20 -22.57 -31.77
CA ARG A 7 -33.80 -22.68 -30.43
C ARG A 7 -32.78 -22.53 -29.30
N LEU A 8 -31.56 -23.03 -29.51
CA LEU A 8 -30.48 -22.92 -28.54
C LEU A 8 -29.89 -21.50 -28.55
N LEU A 9 -29.73 -20.90 -29.74
CA LEU A 9 -29.28 -19.51 -29.90
C LEU A 9 -30.17 -18.50 -29.17
N ALA A 10 -31.48 -18.70 -29.16
CA ALA A 10 -32.44 -17.82 -28.47
C ALA A 10 -32.24 -17.77 -26.94
N ARG A 11 -31.57 -18.76 -26.35
CA ARG A 11 -31.32 -18.85 -24.89
C ARG A 11 -29.90 -18.48 -24.50
N LEU A 12 -28.99 -18.37 -25.49
CA LEU A 12 -27.61 -18.01 -25.23
C LEU A 12 -27.48 -16.51 -25.00
N ARG A 13 -26.55 -16.13 -24.13
CA ARG A 13 -26.32 -14.72 -23.78
C ARG A 13 -25.75 -13.95 -24.97
N PHE A 14 -26.37 -12.82 -25.33
CA PHE A 14 -25.94 -12.02 -26.47
C PHE A 14 -24.53 -11.47 -26.34
N SER A 15 -23.71 -11.76 -27.34
CA SER A 15 -22.41 -11.14 -27.62
C SER A 15 -22.58 -9.84 -28.42
N THR A 16 -21.48 -9.11 -28.59
CA THR A 16 -21.43 -7.84 -29.33
C THR A 16 -21.78 -7.96 -30.82
N LYS A 17 -21.85 -9.17 -31.38
CA LYS A 17 -22.04 -9.41 -32.83
C LYS A 17 -23.40 -10.02 -33.20
N GLN A 18 -24.24 -10.31 -32.20
CA GLN A 18 -25.50 -11.04 -32.42
C GLN A 18 -26.72 -10.14 -32.60
N VAL A 19 -26.63 -8.87 -32.24
CA VAL A 19 -27.74 -7.91 -32.29
C VAL A 19 -27.36 -6.73 -33.19
N ALA A 20 -28.37 -6.13 -33.82
CA ALA A 20 -28.23 -4.97 -34.71
C ALA A 20 -27.94 -3.66 -33.93
N ARG A 21 -28.17 -2.52 -34.60
CA ARG A 21 -27.92 -1.17 -34.07
C ARG A 21 -28.63 -0.95 -32.73
N GLY A 22 -27.97 -0.26 -31.80
CA GLY A 22 -28.52 0.10 -30.48
C GLY A 22 -28.10 -0.83 -29.33
N PHE A 23 -27.60 -2.03 -29.63
CA PHE A 23 -27.04 -2.91 -28.61
C PHE A 23 -25.53 -2.68 -28.44
N TYR A 24 -25.13 -2.17 -27.28
CA TYR A 24 -23.72 -2.04 -26.90
C TYR A 24 -23.41 -2.94 -25.70
N ARG A 25 -22.27 -3.64 -25.78
CA ARG A 25 -21.75 -4.47 -24.69
C ARG A 25 -20.24 -4.31 -24.57
N GLY A 26 -19.77 -3.97 -23.37
CA GLY A 26 -18.34 -3.82 -23.08
C GLY A 26 -17.57 -5.14 -23.02
N THR A 27 -16.25 -5.05 -23.16
CA THR A 27 -15.30 -6.19 -23.14
C THR A 27 -14.42 -6.24 -21.89
N GLY A 28 -14.70 -5.42 -20.88
CA GLY A 28 -13.87 -5.33 -19.67
C GLY A 28 -12.59 -4.49 -19.85
N SER A 29 -12.54 -3.62 -20.87
CA SER A 29 -11.37 -2.77 -21.14
C SER A 29 -11.16 -1.61 -20.12
N GLY A 30 -12.12 -1.40 -19.22
CA GLY A 30 -12.11 -0.29 -18.25
C GLY A 30 -12.55 1.05 -18.86
N SER A 31 -12.89 2.02 -18.00
CA SER A 31 -13.21 3.40 -18.43
C SER A 31 -11.95 4.26 -18.37
N MET A 32 -11.53 4.81 -19.52
CA MET A 32 -10.32 5.63 -19.65
C MET A 32 -10.62 7.14 -19.66
N GLY A 33 -11.86 7.54 -19.35
CA GLY A 33 -12.31 8.91 -19.57
C GLY A 33 -13.82 9.06 -19.42
N ALA A 34 -14.41 10.01 -20.15
CA ALA A 34 -15.83 10.30 -20.09
C ALA A 34 -16.40 10.68 -21.47
N HIS A 35 -17.67 10.36 -21.70
CA HIS A 35 -18.41 10.86 -22.86
C HIS A 35 -18.78 12.34 -22.66
N THR A 36 -18.72 13.12 -23.73
CA THR A 36 -19.24 14.50 -23.77
C THR A 36 -20.73 14.49 -24.06
N GLU A 37 -21.43 15.58 -23.75
CA GLU A 37 -22.85 15.79 -24.11
C GLU A 37 -23.14 15.53 -25.60
N LYS A 38 -22.21 15.90 -26.50
CA LYS A 38 -22.34 15.73 -27.95
C LYS A 38 -21.91 14.34 -28.45
N GLY A 39 -21.79 13.35 -27.57
CA GLY A 39 -21.45 11.96 -27.93
C GLY A 39 -19.97 11.69 -28.26
N LYS A 40 -19.08 12.67 -28.18
CA LYS A 40 -17.62 12.46 -28.25
C LYS A 40 -17.10 11.81 -26.96
N TYR A 41 -15.81 11.46 -26.93
CA TYR A 41 -15.14 10.90 -25.77
C TYR A 41 -13.88 11.70 -25.45
N ILE A 42 -13.69 12.08 -24.18
CA ILE A 42 -12.49 12.76 -23.67
C ILE A 42 -11.72 11.78 -22.80
N ILE A 43 -10.43 11.62 -23.08
CA ILE A 43 -9.53 10.71 -22.37
C ILE A 43 -8.99 11.39 -21.11
N ASP A 44 -9.04 10.69 -19.98
CA ASP A 44 -8.37 11.07 -18.73
C ASP A 44 -7.07 10.27 -18.60
N PHE A 45 -5.94 10.93 -18.83
CA PHE A 45 -4.62 10.29 -18.79
C PHE A 45 -4.28 9.71 -17.40
N ARG A 46 -4.92 10.17 -16.32
CA ARG A 46 -4.73 9.63 -14.96
C ARG A 46 -5.30 8.22 -14.80
N LYS A 47 -6.30 7.86 -15.61
CA LYS A 47 -6.94 6.53 -15.63
C LYS A 47 -6.34 5.59 -16.66
N THR A 48 -5.46 6.11 -17.52
CA THR A 48 -4.83 5.33 -18.58
C THR A 48 -3.78 4.41 -17.96
N ARG A 49 -3.77 3.16 -18.39
CA ARG A 49 -2.80 2.15 -17.92
C ARG A 49 -1.44 2.42 -18.53
N HIS A 50 -0.42 2.52 -17.69
CA HIS A 50 0.98 2.66 -18.09
C HIS A 50 1.74 1.42 -17.64
N TYR A 51 2.55 0.85 -18.54
CA TYR A 51 3.40 -0.31 -18.26
C TYR A 51 4.85 0.16 -18.17
N ASN A 52 5.35 0.33 -16.95
CA ASN A 52 6.69 0.86 -16.72
C ASN A 52 7.72 -0.25 -16.94
N VAL A 53 8.53 -0.10 -17.99
CA VAL A 53 9.61 -1.03 -18.32
C VAL A 53 10.92 -0.47 -17.77
N PRO A 54 11.64 -1.20 -16.89
CA PRO A 54 12.96 -0.76 -16.43
C PRO A 54 13.99 -0.84 -17.57
N SER A 55 15.14 -0.17 -17.42
CA SER A 55 16.25 -0.38 -18.34
C SER A 55 16.71 -1.85 -18.28
N LEU A 56 16.90 -2.47 -19.44
CA LEU A 56 17.32 -3.86 -19.58
C LEU A 56 18.77 -3.99 -20.08
N GLU A 57 19.50 -2.87 -20.15
CA GLU A 57 20.93 -2.89 -20.46
C GLU A 57 21.68 -3.69 -19.39
N ASP A 58 22.56 -4.60 -19.83
CA ASP A 58 23.31 -5.54 -18.99
C ASP A 58 22.48 -6.50 -18.10
N PHE A 59 21.18 -6.67 -18.37
CA PHE A 59 20.33 -7.59 -17.63
C PHE A 59 20.57 -9.05 -18.04
N ARG A 60 21.18 -9.85 -17.15
CA ARG A 60 21.63 -11.23 -17.44
C ARG A 60 20.58 -12.31 -17.21
N LEU A 61 19.46 -12.01 -16.54
CA LEU A 61 18.47 -13.02 -16.18
C LEU A 61 17.58 -13.35 -17.37
N THR A 62 17.48 -14.64 -17.68
CA THR A 62 16.62 -15.19 -18.73
C THR A 62 15.38 -15.85 -18.16
N PRO A 63 14.29 -16.04 -18.94
CA PRO A 63 13.08 -16.72 -18.47
C PRO A 63 13.28 -18.21 -18.16
N PHE A 64 14.42 -18.78 -18.55
CA PHE A 64 14.79 -20.17 -18.30
C PHE A 64 16.02 -20.27 -17.40
N VAL A 65 16.12 -21.38 -16.68
CA VAL A 65 17.25 -21.76 -15.82
C VAL A 65 17.82 -23.06 -16.38
N SER A 66 19.14 -23.31 -16.24
CA SER A 66 19.75 -24.57 -16.67
C SER A 66 19.15 -25.76 -15.93
N LEU A 67 18.97 -26.88 -16.64
CA LEU A 67 18.48 -28.14 -16.07
C LEU A 67 19.47 -28.78 -15.11
N ASP A 68 20.76 -28.43 -15.24
CA ASP A 68 21.83 -28.93 -14.35
C ASP A 68 21.73 -28.35 -12.93
N ILE A 69 21.01 -27.22 -12.78
CA ILE A 69 20.76 -26.63 -11.48
C ILE A 69 19.64 -27.44 -10.83
N ASP A 70 19.99 -28.18 -9.78
CA ASP A 70 19.02 -28.85 -8.95
C ASP A 70 17.93 -27.87 -8.52
N LYS A 71 16.69 -28.22 -8.80
CA LYS A 71 15.54 -27.47 -8.27
C LYS A 71 15.75 -27.41 -6.78
N LEU A 72 15.56 -26.23 -6.18
CA LEU A 72 15.44 -26.08 -4.74
C LEU A 72 14.10 -26.72 -4.33
N ALA A 73 14.01 -28.04 -4.47
CA ALA A 73 12.91 -28.87 -4.09
C ALA A 73 12.82 -28.74 -2.58
N GLU A 74 11.77 -28.06 -2.11
CA GLU A 74 11.20 -28.21 -0.77
C GLU A 74 12.16 -28.66 0.34
N LYS A 75 13.34 -28.03 0.45
CA LYS A 75 14.19 -28.12 1.65
C LYS A 75 13.51 -27.24 2.71
N ARG A 76 12.29 -27.63 3.04
CA ARG A 76 11.40 -27.11 4.10
C ARG A 76 10.82 -28.29 4.89
N ARG A 77 11.62 -29.35 5.02
CA ARG A 77 11.57 -30.33 6.08
C ARG A 77 12.99 -30.57 6.55
N TYR A 78 13.65 -29.48 6.98
CA TYR A 78 14.73 -29.66 7.93
C TYR A 78 14.06 -30.02 9.25
N PHE A 79 14.29 -31.25 9.69
CA PHE A 79 14.11 -31.60 11.08
C PHE A 79 15.39 -31.14 11.79
N ILE A 80 15.29 -30.11 12.62
CA ILE A 80 16.22 -29.97 13.74
C ILE A 80 15.51 -30.71 14.88
N ASP A 81 16.15 -31.74 15.42
CA ASP A 81 15.65 -32.51 16.57
C ASP A 81 14.24 -33.13 16.42
N GLY A 82 13.90 -33.61 15.22
CA GLY A 82 12.62 -34.29 14.97
C GLY A 82 11.40 -33.38 14.85
N THR A 83 11.57 -32.06 14.86
CA THR A 83 10.48 -31.11 14.68
C THR A 83 10.43 -30.58 13.24
N PRO A 84 9.34 -30.76 12.48
CA PRO A 84 9.24 -30.20 11.14
C PRO A 84 9.05 -28.69 11.23
N ILE A 85 10.04 -27.93 10.76
CA ILE A 85 9.89 -26.48 10.57
C ILE A 85 8.91 -26.31 9.41
N LEU A 86 7.67 -25.93 9.74
CA LEU A 86 6.66 -25.57 8.76
C LEU A 86 7.25 -24.50 7.83
N LYS A 87 6.81 -24.50 6.58
CA LYS A 87 7.06 -23.43 5.62
C LYS A 87 6.74 -22.09 6.29
N ASP A 88 7.72 -21.42 6.92
CA ASP A 88 7.49 -20.12 7.52
C ASP A 88 7.04 -19.22 6.36
N GLY A 89 5.72 -18.97 6.33
CA GLY A 89 5.16 -17.84 5.61
C GLY A 89 5.87 -16.61 6.13
N SER A 90 6.07 -15.62 5.27
CA SER A 90 6.80 -14.39 5.56
C SER A 90 6.59 -13.89 6.99
N ASP A 91 7.49 -14.26 7.91
CA ASP A 91 7.46 -13.78 9.28
C ASP A 91 8.04 -12.37 9.27
N GLY A 92 7.24 -11.41 9.71
CA GLY A 92 7.64 -10.02 9.77
C GLY A 92 8.86 -9.83 10.68
N LEU A 93 8.97 -10.57 11.79
CA LEU A 93 10.11 -10.44 12.70
C LEU A 93 11.39 -10.98 12.08
N LYS A 94 11.33 -12.14 11.42
CA LYS A 94 12.45 -12.67 10.63
C LYS A 94 12.92 -11.68 9.57
N TYR A 95 11.99 -11.13 8.78
CA TYR A 95 12.31 -10.12 7.77
C TYR A 95 12.99 -8.88 8.39
N LEU A 96 12.48 -8.37 9.51
CA LEU A 96 13.08 -7.20 10.17
C LEU A 96 14.50 -7.46 10.67
N ARG A 97 14.77 -8.68 11.15
CA ARG A 97 16.12 -9.09 11.57
C ARG A 97 17.07 -9.20 10.36
N GLU A 98 16.62 -9.84 9.28
CA GLU A 98 17.38 -9.97 8.02
C GLU A 98 17.66 -8.58 7.42
N TRP A 99 16.63 -7.74 7.30
CA TRP A 99 16.74 -6.37 6.78
C TRP A 99 17.73 -5.53 7.60
N ARG A 100 17.65 -5.59 8.94
CA ARG A 100 18.59 -4.87 9.83
C ARG A 100 20.03 -5.33 9.61
N ALA A 101 20.24 -6.63 9.39
CA ALA A 101 21.57 -7.19 9.20
C ALA A 101 22.17 -6.80 7.84
N GLU A 102 21.37 -6.82 6.77
CA GLU A 102 21.80 -6.48 5.41
C GLU A 102 22.00 -4.97 5.21
N ASN A 103 21.16 -4.14 5.85
CA ASN A 103 21.11 -2.69 5.63
C ASN A 103 21.54 -1.89 6.86
N LYS A 104 22.70 -2.23 7.45
CA LYS A 104 23.19 -1.64 8.71
C LYS A 104 23.27 -0.11 8.67
N GLN A 105 23.79 0.47 7.59
CA GLN A 105 23.98 1.92 7.46
C GLN A 105 22.65 2.68 7.44
N GLU A 106 21.67 2.19 6.68
CA GLU A 106 20.33 2.78 6.63
C GLU A 106 19.62 2.67 7.99
N TYR A 107 19.80 1.53 8.67
CA TYR A 107 19.25 1.32 10.00
C TYR A 107 19.84 2.30 11.02
N GLU A 108 21.16 2.39 11.10
CA GLU A 108 21.86 3.31 12.01
C GLU A 108 21.47 4.76 11.75
N HIS A 109 21.38 5.17 10.47
CA HIS A 109 20.94 6.50 10.09
C HIS A 109 19.50 6.79 10.56
N ARG A 110 18.57 5.84 10.36
CA ARG A 110 17.18 5.99 10.83
C ARG A 110 17.10 6.11 12.35
N GLN A 111 17.83 5.25 13.08
CA GLN A 111 17.86 5.31 14.55
C GLN A 111 18.40 6.66 15.05
N TYR A 112 19.42 7.19 14.38
CA TYR A 112 19.96 8.52 14.72
C TYR A 112 18.92 9.62 14.49
N GLN A 113 18.21 9.62 13.36
CA GLN A 113 17.15 10.59 13.09
C GLN A 113 16.03 10.55 14.15
N GLU A 114 15.58 9.35 14.53
CA GLU A 114 14.57 9.16 15.59
C GLU A 114 15.06 9.71 16.93
N TYR A 115 16.33 9.45 17.27
CA TYR A 115 16.94 10.00 18.47
C TYR A 115 16.94 11.54 18.46
N GLN A 116 17.38 12.17 17.36
CA GLN A 116 17.38 13.64 17.26
C GLN A 116 15.97 14.23 17.41
N GLN A 117 14.98 13.66 16.73
CA GLN A 117 13.58 14.09 16.84
C GLN A 117 13.06 13.98 18.28
N SER A 118 13.43 12.91 18.99
CA SER A 118 13.05 12.73 20.41
C SER A 118 13.66 13.81 21.31
N GLN A 119 14.92 14.19 21.07
CA GLN A 119 15.61 15.22 21.83
C GLN A 119 14.97 16.60 21.58
N GLU A 120 14.67 16.91 20.32
CA GLU A 120 13.98 18.14 19.93
C GLU A 120 12.60 18.23 20.58
N TYR A 121 11.84 17.14 20.60
CA TYR A 121 10.54 17.08 21.26
C TYR A 121 10.65 17.36 22.77
N LEU A 122 11.58 16.71 23.47
CA LEU A 122 11.80 16.93 24.91
C LEU A 122 12.18 18.39 25.20
N ASN A 123 13.12 18.95 24.44
CA ASN A 123 13.53 20.34 24.58
C ASN A 123 12.38 21.32 24.32
N SER A 124 11.52 21.03 23.33
CA SER A 124 10.34 21.85 23.03
C SER A 124 9.28 21.81 24.15
N GLN A 125 9.14 20.68 24.84
CA GLN A 125 8.24 20.57 26.00
C GLN A 125 8.78 21.37 27.19
N GLU A 126 10.07 21.25 27.50
CA GLU A 126 10.70 21.99 28.61
C GLU A 126 10.59 23.50 28.42
N SER A 127 10.83 23.99 27.21
CA SER A 127 10.69 25.41 26.88
C SER A 127 9.23 25.90 26.87
N ALA A 128 8.26 25.05 26.50
CA ALA A 128 6.83 25.36 26.63
C ALA A 128 6.36 25.43 28.10
N SER A 129 6.90 24.57 28.97
CA SER A 129 6.62 24.61 30.42
C SER A 129 7.19 25.86 31.10
N GLN A 130 8.34 26.36 30.64
CA GLN A 130 8.98 27.57 31.18
C GLN A 130 8.33 28.89 30.71
N GLN A 131 7.50 28.86 29.67
CA GLN A 131 6.78 30.04 29.15
C GLN A 131 5.36 30.20 29.69
N SER A 132 4.94 29.43 30.69
CA SER A 132 3.73 29.76 31.46
C SER A 132 4.01 31.03 32.27
N PRO A 133 3.31 32.16 32.03
CA PRO A 133 3.61 33.41 32.72
C PRO A 133 3.26 33.27 34.21
N GLU A 134 4.27 33.37 35.07
CA GLU A 134 4.09 33.81 36.46
C GLU A 134 3.50 35.22 36.45
N GLY A 135 2.29 35.37 37.00
CA GLY A 135 1.71 36.69 37.26
C GLY A 135 0.20 36.80 37.04
N VAL A 136 -0.61 35.97 37.68
CA VAL A 136 -2.00 36.36 37.99
C VAL A 136 -1.94 37.13 39.31
N GLU A 137 -1.98 38.45 39.20
CA GLU A 137 -2.10 39.37 40.33
C GLU A 137 -3.43 39.08 41.06
N ILE A 138 -3.34 38.61 42.31
CA ILE A 138 -4.50 38.35 43.16
C ILE A 138 -4.95 39.70 43.72
N ASP A 139 -5.99 40.27 43.12
CA ASP A 139 -6.64 41.48 43.64
C ASP A 139 -7.32 41.17 44.98
N GLN A 140 -6.75 41.68 46.07
CA GLN A 140 -7.33 41.59 47.41
C GLN A 140 -8.46 42.61 47.53
N SER A 141 -9.71 42.16 47.35
CA SER A 141 -10.89 42.93 47.73
C SER A 141 -11.13 42.87 49.26
N PRO A 142 -11.46 43.99 49.92
CA PRO A 142 -11.54 44.06 51.37
C PRO A 142 -12.89 43.62 51.95
N SER A 143 -12.80 43.15 53.19
CA SER A 143 -13.87 42.79 54.13
C SER A 143 -14.94 43.87 54.31
N ALA A 144 -16.22 43.48 54.26
CA ALA A 144 -17.33 44.22 54.87
C ALA A 144 -18.41 43.24 55.42
N GLN A 145 -18.89 43.60 56.61
CA GLN A 145 -19.68 42.80 57.55
C GLN A 145 -21.20 42.86 57.32
N ALA A 146 -21.89 41.90 57.96
CA ALA A 146 -23.29 41.92 58.44
C ALA A 146 -24.38 41.76 57.36
N SER A 147 -25.52 41.09 57.55
CA SER A 147 -26.29 40.64 58.73
C SER A 147 -27.33 39.58 58.31
N LYS A 148 -27.72 38.69 59.24
CA LYS A 148 -28.94 37.84 59.24
C LYS A 148 -30.24 38.63 58.93
N PRO A 149 -31.41 38.00 58.71
CA PRO A 149 -31.78 36.57 58.83
C PRO A 149 -31.96 35.80 57.52
#